data_AF-A0A952UYX9-F1
#
_entry.id   AF-A0A952UYX9-F1
#
_cell.length_a   1.000
_cell.length_b   1.000
_cell.length_c   1.000
_cell.angle_alpha   90.00
_cell.angle_beta   90.00
_cell.angle_gamma   90.00
#
_symmetry.space_group_name_H-M   'P 1'
#
loop_
_entity.id
_entity.type
_entity.pdbx_description
1 polymer ?
#
loop_
_entity_poly.entity_id
_entity_poly.type
_entity_poly.pdbx_seq_one_letter_code
_entity_poly.pdbx_strand_id
1 'polypeptide(L)'
;MSTNDKAVAAHVLRHLARAHAKGRATRLDQLASDIGVRREDVRGVVTSLDAEGHVDARRMRLTMTGFALAASMRECHLASVRIPAPPPSQLHVA
;
A
#
# COMPACT_ATOMS: atom_id res chain seq x y z
N MET A 1 -4.60 13.34 -0.99
CA MET A 1 -4.11 12.10 -0.32
C MET A 1 -4.31 12.23 1.18
N SER A 2 -5.14 11.36 1.73
CA SER A 2 -5.33 11.18 3.18
C SER A 2 -4.06 10.59 3.81
N THR A 3 -3.91 10.70 5.14
CA THR A 3 -2.73 10.14 5.85
C THR A 3 -2.54 8.64 5.62
N ASN A 4 -3.63 7.89 5.45
CA ASN A 4 -3.59 6.47 5.08
C ASN A 4 -3.02 6.25 3.67
N ASP A 5 -3.40 7.06 2.68
CA ASP A 5 -2.90 6.93 1.31
C ASP A 5 -1.38 7.10 1.24
N LYS A 6 -0.83 8.04 2.03
CA LYS A 6 0.63 8.23 2.13
C LYS A 6 1.32 7.01 2.75
N ALA A 7 0.70 6.40 3.76
CA ALA A 7 1.20 5.21 4.41
C ALA A 7 1.16 3.99 3.47
N VAL A 8 0.09 3.85 2.68
CA VAL A 8 -0.04 2.83 1.63
C VAL A 8 0.98 3.05 0.52
N ALA A 9 1.16 4.29 0.05
CA ALA A 9 2.16 4.64 -0.97
C ALA A 9 3.57 4.23 -0.52
N ALA A 10 3.91 4.52 0.73
CA ALA A 10 5.19 4.11 1.32
C ALA A 10 5.38 2.58 1.32
N HIS A 11 4.32 1.82 1.61
CA HIS A 11 4.37 0.35 1.61
C HIS A 11 4.45 -0.23 0.19
N VAL A 12 3.72 0.37 -0.75
CA VAL A 12 3.75 0.02 -2.17
C VAL A 12 5.15 0.22 -2.74
N LEU A 13 5.76 1.39 -2.53
CA LEU A 13 7.11 1.70 -3.01
C LEU A 13 8.14 0.70 -2.46
N ARG A 14 8.08 0.37 -1.16
CA ARG A 14 9.00 -0.61 -0.56
C ARG A 14 8.81 -2.03 -1.09
N HIS A 15 7.57 -2.50 -1.20
CA HIS A 15 7.30 -3.85 -1.68
C HIS A 15 7.74 -4.00 -3.13
N LEU A 16 7.46 -3.01 -3.97
CA LEU A 16 7.94 -2.99 -5.34
C LEU A 16 9.47 -2.92 -5.43
N ALA A 17 10.14 -2.14 -4.57
CA ALA A 17 11.60 -2.08 -4.54
C ALA A 17 12.22 -3.44 -4.15
N ARG A 18 11.67 -4.10 -3.11
CA ARG A 18 12.10 -5.44 -2.69
C ARG A 18 11.85 -6.49 -3.78
N ALA A 19 10.72 -6.42 -4.48
CA ALA A 19 10.41 -7.32 -5.58
C ALA A 19 11.34 -7.09 -6.79
N HIS A 20 11.63 -5.83 -7.10
CA HIS A 20 12.54 -5.43 -8.17
C HIS A 20 13.97 -5.91 -7.90
N ALA A 21 14.47 -5.75 -6.67
CA ALA A 21 15.78 -6.29 -6.24
C ALA A 21 15.86 -7.83 -6.36
N LYS A 22 14.72 -8.52 -6.21
CA LYS A 22 14.61 -9.99 -6.37
C LYS A 22 14.31 -10.43 -7.80
N GLY A 23 14.19 -9.50 -8.76
CA GLY A 23 13.83 -9.80 -10.14
C GLY A 23 12.41 -10.35 -10.32
N ARG A 24 11.51 -10.12 -9.36
CA ARG A 24 10.14 -10.66 -9.39
C ARG A 24 9.15 -9.63 -9.94
N ALA A 25 8.25 -10.10 -10.81
CA ALA A 25 7.08 -9.33 -11.20
C ALA A 25 6.03 -9.39 -10.08
N THR A 26 5.50 -8.24 -9.66
CA THR A 26 4.49 -8.16 -8.60
C THR A 26 3.14 -7.84 -9.23
N ARG A 27 2.10 -8.59 -8.86
CA ARG A 27 0.71 -8.29 -9.26
C ARG A 27 0.05 -7.42 -8.21
N LEU A 28 -0.95 -6.64 -8.64
CA LEU A 28 -1.70 -5.74 -7.75
C LEU A 28 -2.40 -6.51 -6.62
N ASP A 29 -2.96 -7.68 -6.91
CA ASP A 29 -3.59 -8.55 -5.90
C ASP A 29 -2.59 -9.02 -4.85
N GLN A 30 -1.40 -9.48 -5.29
CA GLN A 30 -0.34 -9.90 -4.37
C GLN A 30 0.13 -8.74 -3.50
N LEU A 31 0.30 -7.56 -4.09
CA LEU A 31 0.71 -6.35 -3.39
C LEU A 31 -0.32 -5.94 -2.33
N ALA A 32 -1.62 -6.04 -2.64
CA ALA A 32 -2.69 -5.77 -1.69
C ALA A 32 -2.70 -6.78 -0.53
N SER A 33 -2.54 -8.08 -0.83
CA SER A 33 -2.45 -9.12 0.19
C SER A 33 -1.22 -8.97 1.09
N ASP A 34 -0.05 -8.68 0.53
CA ASP A 34 1.19 -8.50 1.29
C ASP A 34 1.14 -7.28 2.22
N ILE A 35 0.45 -6.22 1.79
CA ILE A 35 0.28 -4.98 2.57
C ILE A 35 -0.90 -5.09 3.56
N GLY A 36 -1.87 -5.99 3.33
CA GLY A 36 -3.05 -6.17 4.18
C GLY A 36 -4.12 -5.08 3.98
N VAL A 37 -4.20 -4.51 2.78
CA VAL A 37 -5.16 -3.45 2.43
C VAL A 37 -6.05 -3.86 1.28
N ARG A 38 -7.14 -3.12 1.05
CA ARG A 38 -8.05 -3.44 -0.03
C ARG A 38 -7.42 -3.15 -1.39
N ARG A 39 -7.80 -3.95 -2.39
CA ARG A 39 -7.26 -3.86 -3.75
C ARG A 39 -7.55 -2.50 -4.39
N GLU A 40 -8.73 -1.95 -4.14
CA GLU A 40 -9.15 -0.64 -4.65
C GLU A 40 -8.28 0.50 -4.12
N ASP A 41 -7.87 0.46 -2.85
CA ASP A 41 -7.03 1.47 -2.23
C ASP A 41 -5.63 1.45 -2.84
N VAL A 42 -5.07 0.24 -2.99
CA VAL A 42 -3.78 0.05 -3.67
C VAL A 42 -3.84 0.54 -5.11
N ARG A 43 -4.92 0.23 -5.83
CA ARG A 43 -5.11 0.69 -7.20
C ARG A 43 -5.14 2.21 -7.28
N GLY A 44 -5.89 2.87 -6.41
CA GLY A 44 -5.95 4.33 -6.35
C GLY A 44 -4.57 4.94 -6.13
N VAL A 45 -3.83 4.42 -5.14
CA VAL A 45 -2.48 4.89 -4.80
C VAL A 45 -1.48 4.63 -5.92
N VAL A 46 -1.50 3.44 -6.55
CA VAL A 46 -0.63 3.11 -7.68
C VAL A 46 -0.90 4.02 -8.86
N THR A 47 -2.17 4.33 -9.15
CA THR A 47 -2.53 5.28 -10.21
C THR A 47 -2.03 6.70 -9.89
N SER A 48 -2.12 7.15 -8.65
CA SER A 48 -1.53 8.44 -8.26
C SER A 48 -0.01 8.47 -8.39
N LEU A 49 0.68 7.41 -7.95
CA LEU A 49 2.14 7.29 -8.09
C LEU A 49 2.61 7.17 -9.55
N ASP A 50 1.77 6.62 -10.42
CA ASP A 50 2.00 6.54 -11.87
C ASP A 50 1.87 7.92 -12.52
N ALA A 51 0.86 8.69 -12.14
CA ALA A 51 0.71 10.08 -12.58
C ALA A 51 1.87 10.98 -12.11
N GLU A 52 2.46 10.69 -10.95
CA GLU A 52 3.66 11.37 -10.43
C GLU A 52 4.97 10.84 -11.04
N GLY A 53 4.93 9.75 -11.82
CA GLY A 53 6.09 9.18 -12.51
C GLY A 53 7.01 8.33 -11.62
N HIS A 54 6.54 7.86 -10.47
CA HIS A 54 7.29 7.02 -9.53
C HIS A 54 7.09 5.51 -9.77
N VAL A 55 5.92 5.14 -10.26
CA VAL A 55 5.56 3.76 -10.59
C VAL A 55 5.15 3.72 -12.06
N ASP A 56 5.43 2.62 -12.75
CA ASP A 56 4.79 2.28 -14.02
C ASP A 56 3.64 1.30 -13.69
N ALA A 57 2.41 1.81 -13.67
CA ALA A 57 1.22 1.01 -13.32
C ALA A 57 0.94 -0.11 -14.32
N ARG A 58 1.38 0.03 -15.59
CA ARG A 58 1.21 -1.01 -16.61
C ARG A 58 2.15 -2.18 -16.37
N ARG A 59 3.38 -1.89 -15.95
CA ARG A 59 4.40 -2.91 -15.69
C ARG A 59 4.50 -3.34 -14.23
N MET A 60 3.80 -2.66 -13.32
CA MET A 60 3.92 -2.82 -11.86
C MET A 60 5.39 -2.81 -11.41
N ARG A 61 6.14 -1.81 -11.88
CA ARG A 61 7.56 -1.61 -11.57
C ARG A 61 7.81 -0.18 -11.14
N LEU A 62 8.83 0.02 -10.31
CA LEU A 62 9.32 1.36 -10.00
C LEU A 62 10.05 1.95 -11.20
N THR A 63 9.85 3.24 -11.41
CA THR A 63 10.78 4.05 -12.21
C THR A 63 12.04 4.33 -11.37
N MET A 64 13.05 4.95 -11.98
CA MET A 64 14.26 5.31 -11.22
C MET A 64 13.99 6.28 -10.09
N THR A 65 13.05 7.22 -10.26
CA THR A 65 12.68 8.18 -9.21
C THR A 65 11.94 7.46 -8.07
N GLY A 66 11.00 6.56 -8.38
CA GLY A 66 10.31 5.76 -7.37
C GLY A 66 11.24 4.81 -6.63
N PHE A 67 12.26 4.26 -7.30
CA PHE A 67 13.28 3.43 -6.66
C PHE A 67 14.17 4.24 -5.71
N ALA A 68 14.65 5.41 -6.14
CA ALA A 68 15.44 6.30 -5.29
C ALA A 68 14.66 6.76 -4.05
N LEU A 69 13.37 7.07 -4.21
CA LEU A 69 12.46 7.36 -3.10
C LEU A 69 12.36 6.16 -2.16
N ALA A 70 12.02 4.98 -2.67
CA ALA A 70 11.90 3.77 -1.86
C ALA A 70 13.18 3.43 -1.08
N ALA A 71 14.35 3.60 -1.70
CA ALA A 71 15.66 3.37 -1.08
C ALA A 71 15.97 4.37 0.05
N SER A 72 15.44 5.58 -0.03
CA SER A 72 15.64 6.63 0.97
C SER A 72 14.73 6.49 2.21
N MET A 73 13.72 5.61 2.15
CA MET A 73 12.71 5.50 3.20
C MET A 73 13.12 4.51 4.31
N ARG A 74 13.16 4.96 5.57
CA ARG A 74 13.30 4.11 6.78
C ARG A 74 12.06 3.24 7.00
N GLU A 75 12.23 2.03 7.53
CA GLU A 75 11.14 1.08 7.80
C GLU A 75 10.00 1.75 8.60
N CYS A 76 8.79 1.75 8.03
CA CYS A 76 7.57 2.18 8.72
C CYS A 76 6.54 1.08 8.53
N HIS A 77 5.83 0.73 9.60
CA HIS A 77 4.69 -0.20 9.57
C HIS A 77 3.39 0.57 9.30
N LEU A 78 2.43 -0.03 8.61
CA LEU A 78 1.07 0.49 8.52
C LEU A 78 0.42 0.46 9.91
N ALA A 79 -0.32 1.52 10.23
CA ALA A 79 -1.20 1.48 11.40
C ALA A 79 -2.28 0.41 11.18
N SER A 80 -2.56 -0.37 12.23
CA SER A 80 -3.60 -1.40 12.22
C SER A 80 -4.95 -0.81 11.79
N VAL A 81 -5.66 -1.51 10.91
CA VAL A 81 -7.01 -1.15 10.47
C VAL A 81 -7.90 -0.98 11.70
N ARG A 82 -8.50 0.20 11.86
CA ARG A 82 -9.50 0.44 12.92
C ARG A 82 -10.76 -0.36 12.56
N ILE A 83 -10.95 -1.50 13.21
CA ILE A 83 -12.21 -2.23 13.18
C ILE A 83 -13.17 -1.47 14.11
N PRO A 84 -14.31 -0.93 13.63
CA PRO A 84 -15.29 -0.31 14.50
C PRO A 84 -15.80 -1.35 15.52
N ALA A 85 -15.79 -0.99 16.81
CA ALA A 85 -16.21 -1.87 17.89
C ALA A 85 -17.66 -2.33 17.69
N PRO A 86 -17.99 -3.60 18.02
CA PRO A 86 -19.37 -4.08 17.94
C PRO A 86 -20.28 -3.25 18.87
N PRO A 87 -21.54 -2.98 18.48
CA PRO A 87 -22.47 -2.21 19.30
C PRO A 87 -22.70 -2.89 20.66
N PRO A 88 -22.84 -2.13 21.76
CA PRO A 88 -23.09 -2.71 23.08
C PRO A 88 -24.42 -3.47 23.03
N SER A 89 -24.35 -4.78 23.22
CA SER A 89 -25.51 -5.64 23.34
C SER A 89 -26.38 -5.12 24.48
N GLN A 90 -27.59 -4.64 24.14
CA GLN A 90 -28.58 -4.27 25.14
C GLN A 90 -29.01 -5.53 25.88
N LEU A 91 -28.44 -5.73 27.08
CA LEU A 91 -28.92 -6.66 28.07
C LEU A 91 -30.37 -6.27 28.43
N HIS A 92 -31.34 -6.95 27.82
CA HIS A 92 -32.72 -6.94 28.28
C HIS A 92 -32.76 -7.66 29.63
N VAL A 93 -32.98 -6.89 30.70
CA VAL A 93 -33.34 -7.42 32.01
C VAL A 93 -34.86 -7.64 31.98
N ALA A 94 -35.27 -8.89 32.21
CA ALA A 94 -36.66 -9.32 32.35
C ALA A 94 -37.20 -9.01 33.75
#